data_AF-A0A2M7F716-F1
#
_entry.id   AF-A0A2M7F716-F1
#
_cell.length_a   1.000
_cell.length_b   1.000
_cell.length_c   1.000
_cell.angle_alpha   90.00
_cell.angle_beta   90.00
_cell.angle_gamma   90.00
#
_symmetry.space_group_name_H-M   'P 1'
#
loop_
_entity.id
_entity.type
_entity.pdbx_description
1 polymer ?
#
loop_
_entity_poly.entity_id
_entity_poly.type
_entity_poly.pdbx_seq_one_letter_code
_entity_poly.pdbx_strand_id
1 'polypeptide(L)' 'MTKKKTLYLIDGSSYIYRAFFAIRNLRNSKGLPTNAIYGFTRMLMKIVEEKKP' A
#
# COMPACT_ATOMS: atom_id res chain seq x y z
N MET A 1 19.66 15.03 -21.22
CA MET A 1 18.30 14.51 -21.46
C MET A 1 17.45 14.80 -20.23
N THR A 2 16.34 15.51 -20.36
CA THR A 2 15.42 15.79 -19.24
C THR A 2 14.70 14.50 -18.85
N LYS A 3 14.72 14.15 -17.56
CA LYS A 3 14.01 12.97 -17.05
C LYS A 3 12.51 13.22 -17.21
N LYS A 4 11.81 12.38 -17.99
CA LYS A 4 10.34 12.48 -18.11
C LYS A 4 9.71 12.30 -16.73
N LYS A 5 8.85 13.23 -16.33
CA LYS A 5 8.03 13.07 -15.11
C LYS A 5 7.03 11.94 -15.34
N THR A 6 6.84 11.08 -14.34
CA THR A 6 5.93 9.93 -14.40
C THR A 6 4.87 10.09 -13.33
N LEU A 7 3.60 10.07 -13.72
CA LEU A 7 2.46 10.09 -12.80
C LEU A 7 2.03 8.65 -12.51
N TYR A 8 1.87 8.33 -11.23
CA TYR A 8 1.33 7.04 -10.78
C TYR A 8 -0.09 7.25 -10.25
N LEU A 9 -1.04 6.50 -10.82
CA LEU A 9 -2.44 6.49 -10.38
C LEU A 9 -2.73 5.15 -9.71
N ILE A 10 -3.29 5.19 -8.50
CA ILE A 10 -3.53 4.01 -7.67
C ILE A 10 -5.01 3.96 -7.31
N ASP A 11 -5.65 2.83 -7.60
CA ASP A 11 -6.98 2.51 -7.07
C ASP A 11 -6.86 2.06 -5.61
N GLY A 12 -7.15 2.98 -4.69
CA GLY A 12 -7.06 2.73 -3.26
C GLY A 12 -8.00 1.61 -2.79
N SER A 13 -9.25 1.61 -3.25
CA SER A 13 -10.27 0.65 -2.80
C SER A 13 -9.90 -0.78 -3.15
N SER A 14 -9.49 -1.02 -4.40
CA SER A 14 -9.05 -2.33 -4.86
C SER A 14 -7.82 -2.84 -4.11
N TYR A 15 -6.83 -1.96 -3.88
CA TYR A 15 -5.61 -2.34 -3.15
C TYR A 15 -5.84 -2.58 -1.66
N ILE A 16 -6.72 -1.80 -1.02
CA ILE A 16 -7.12 -2.01 0.38
C ILE A 16 -7.84 -3.35 0.52
N TYR A 17 -8.77 -3.67 -0.40
CA TYR A 17 -9.45 -4.97 -0.42
C TYR A 17 -8.45 -6.12 -0.55
N ARG A 18 -7.52 -6.02 -1.52
CA ARG A 18 -6.47 -7.03 -1.69
C ARG A 18 -5.58 -7.18 -0.45
N ALA A 19 -5.18 -6.07 0.16
CA ALA A 19 -4.36 -6.08 1.39
C ALA A 19 -5.09 -6.76 2.56
N PHE A 20 -6.40 -6.49 2.71
CA PHE A 20 -7.23 -7.10 3.74
C PHE A 20 -7.27 -8.64 3.62
N PHE A 21 -7.47 -9.17 2.42
CA PHE A 21 -7.55 -10.63 2.24
C PHE A 21 -6.19 -11.34 2.15
N ALA A 22 -5.13 -10.63 1.75
CA ALA A 22 -3.79 -11.21 1.63
C ALA A 22 -3.09 -11.42 2.98
N ILE A 23 -3.28 -10.51 3.94
CA ILE A 23 -2.58 -10.55 5.24
C ILE A 23 -3.57 -11.04 6.31
N ARG A 24 -3.35 -12.28 6.78
CA ARG A 24 -4.17 -12.91 7.82
C ARG A 24 -3.60 -12.62 9.21
N ASN A 25 -4.47 -12.60 10.22
CA ASN A 25 -4.12 -12.52 11.65
C ASN A 25 -3.31 -11.29 12.10
N LEU A 26 -3.24 -10.21 11.31
CA LEU A 26 -2.62 -8.96 11.76
C LEU A 26 -3.64 -8.08 12.50
N ARG A 27 -3.39 -7.86 13.78
CA ARG A 27 -4.20 -7.03 14.68
C ARG A 27 -3.28 -6.17 15.55
N ASN A 28 -3.78 -5.03 16.03
CA ASN A 28 -3.07 -4.24 17.04
C ASN A 28 -3.24 -4.87 18.45
N SER A 29 -2.62 -4.24 19.46
CA SER A 29 -2.68 -4.70 20.86
C SER A 29 -4.10 -4.73 21.46
N LYS A 30 -5.07 -4.05 20.84
CA LYS A 30 -6.49 -4.05 21.22
C LYS A 30 -7.32 -5.09 20.43
N GLY A 31 -6.67 -5.90 19.59
CA GLY A 31 -7.34 -6.89 18.74
C GLY A 31 -8.01 -6.33 17.48
N LEU A 32 -7.89 -5.04 17.18
CA LEU A 32 -8.45 -4.45 15.97
C LEU A 32 -7.64 -4.90 14.73
N PRO A 33 -8.27 -5.44 13.68
CA PRO A 33 -7.59 -5.77 12.43
C PRO A 33 -6.92 -4.54 11.81
N THR A 34 -5.64 -4.66 11.49
CA THR A 34 -4.83 -3.59 10.86
C THR A 34 -4.15 -4.04 9.57
N ASN A 35 -4.42 -5.29 9.15
CA ASN A 35 -3.93 -5.92 7.92
C ASN A 35 -4.09 -5.06 6.66
N ALA A 36 -5.28 -4.50 6.42
CA ALA A 36 -5.56 -3.72 5.22
C ALA A 36 -4.69 -2.47 5.14
N ILE A 37 -4.64 -1.69 6.23
CA ILE A 37 -3.87 -0.45 6.31
C ILE A 37 -2.37 -0.77 6.20
N TYR A 38 -1.88 -1.76 6.95
CA TYR A 38 -0.48 -2.17 6.91
C TYR A 38 -0.04 -2.60 5.51
N GLY A 39 -0.81 -3.47 4.85
CA GLY A 39 -0.49 -3.94 3.50
C GLY A 39 -0.54 -2.80 2.47
N PHE A 40 -1.58 -1.97 2.52
CA PHE A 40 -1.73 -0.85 1.61
C PHE A 40 -0.59 0.17 1.74
N THR A 41 -0.29 0.61 2.97
CA THR A 41 0.80 1.57 3.22
C THR A 41 2.15 1.01 2.78
N ARG A 42 2.43 -0.28 2.99
CA ARG A 42 3.67 -0.90 2.49
C ARG A 42 3.77 -0.89 0.97
N MET A 43 2.67 -1.15 0.26
CA MET A 43 2.64 -1.08 -1.20
C MET A 43 2.90 0.34 -1.71
N LEU A 44 2.35 1.36 -1.04
CA LEU A 44 2.63 2.76 -1.34
C LEU A 44 4.10 3.13 -1.10
N MET A 45 4.65 2.76 0.06
CA MET A 45 6.05 3.06 0.41
C MET A 45 7.02 2.45 -0.62
N LYS A 46 6.75 1.21 -1.06
CA LYS A 46 7.54 0.56 -2.11
C LYS A 46 7.57 1.37 -3.41
N ILE A 47 6.43 1.93 -3.84
CA ILE A 47 6.36 2.76 -5.04
C ILE A 47 7.19 4.04 -4.84
N VAL A 48 7.07 4.70 -3.69
CA VAL A 48 7.83 5.92 -3.38
C VAL A 48 9.34 5.65 -3.38
N GLU A 49 9.78 4.57 -2.72
CA GLU A 49 11.19 4.20 -2.60
C GLU A 49 11.81 3.77 -3.94
N GLU A 50 11.12 2.93 -4.72
CA GLU A 50 11.65 2.38 -5.97
C GLU A 50 11.54 3.34 -7.14
N LYS A 51 10.42 4.08 -7.23
CA LYS A 51 10.12 4.91 -8.41
C LYS A 51 10.51 6.36 -8.22
N LYS A 52 10.66 6.83 -6.98
CA LYS A 52 10.96 8.23 -6.63
C LYS A 52 10.11 9.19 -7.49
N PRO A 53 8.78 9.04 -7.44
CA PRO A 53 7.84 9.78 -8.28
C PRO A 53 7.87 11.29 -8.03
#